data_AF-X0YIC0-F1
#
_entry.id   AF-X0YIC0-F1
#
_cell.length_a   1.000
_cell.length_b   1.000
_cell.length_c   1.000
_cell.angle_alpha   90.00
_cell.angle_beta   90.00
_cell.angle_gamma   90.00
#
_symmetry.space_group_name_H-M   'P 1'
#
loop_
_entity.id
_entity.type
_entity.pdbx_description
1 polymer ?
#
loop_
_entity_poly.entity_id
_entity_poly.type
_entity_poly.pdbx_seq_one_letter_code
_entity_poly.pdbx_strand_id
1 'polypeptide(L)'
;MKSFSQRKGLKPAKSVIQVDSMDDDLKNRLWNALTMFYWDKVEVIKLGGFIKDITPFQLLWNEHFRKPLDEMHPNWVQTLLQIRHRFFNYKWNEVYDFVEFVANRFPNKPVNSAFMVLCNFILKEELSAYRFVGGLITPITTQEEITEIEEALSLQYPLKPVANHIRSALDLFSNRK
;
A
#
# COMPACT_ATOMS: atom_id res chain seq x y z
N MET A 1 14.71 -1.23 -7.46
CA MET A 1 16.03 -0.69 -7.89
C MET A 1 16.97 -0.60 -6.69
N LYS A 2 18.17 -1.22 -6.75
CA LYS A 2 19.18 -1.09 -5.69
C LYS A 2 19.53 0.38 -5.45
N SER A 3 19.57 0.82 -4.19
CA SER A 3 20.01 2.18 -3.82
C SER A 3 21.47 2.44 -4.21
N PHE A 4 21.88 3.71 -4.31
CA PHE A 4 23.27 4.07 -4.57
C PHE A 4 24.24 3.39 -3.58
N SER A 5 23.91 3.45 -2.28
CA SER A 5 24.72 2.83 -1.23
C SER A 5 24.84 1.32 -1.40
N GLN A 6 23.77 0.63 -1.82
CA GLN A 6 23.81 -0.80 -2.12
C GLN A 6 24.67 -1.11 -3.35
N ARG A 7 24.57 -0.29 -4.41
CA ARG A 7 25.42 -0.45 -5.61
C ARG A 7 26.90 -0.19 -5.34
N LYS A 8 27.21 0.67 -4.36
CA LYS A 8 28.58 0.96 -3.90
C LYS A 8 29.08 0.05 -2.79
N GLY A 9 28.29 -0.92 -2.34
CA GLY A 9 28.65 -1.82 -1.23
C GLY A 9 28.69 -1.15 0.15
N LEU A 10 28.17 0.07 0.28
CA LEU A 10 28.12 0.83 1.53
C LEU A 10 26.95 0.42 2.44
N LYS A 11 25.94 -0.25 1.87
CA LYS A 11 24.80 -0.83 2.59
C LYS A 11 24.51 -2.21 1.99
N PRO A 12 24.21 -3.25 2.79
CA PRO A 12 23.78 -4.53 2.24
C PRO A 12 22.51 -4.36 1.40
N ALA A 13 22.47 -5.06 0.26
CA ALA A 13 21.25 -5.17 -0.53
C ALA A 13 20.25 -6.09 0.19
N LYS A 14 18.97 -5.76 0.09
CA LYS A 14 17.91 -6.70 0.49
C LYS A 14 18.06 -7.94 -0.38
N SER A 15 18.21 -9.11 0.23
CA SER A 15 18.45 -10.38 -0.47
C SER A 15 17.67 -11.54 0.13
N VAL A 16 17.02 -11.34 1.27
CA VAL A 16 16.23 -12.37 1.96
C VAL A 16 14.77 -12.16 1.60
N ILE A 17 14.12 -13.25 1.14
CA ILE A 17 12.68 -13.26 0.87
C ILE A 17 11.93 -13.21 2.21
N GLN A 18 10.92 -12.34 2.27
CA GLN A 18 10.06 -12.14 3.45
C GLN A 18 8.84 -13.05 3.34
N VAL A 19 8.92 -14.21 4.01
CA VAL A 19 7.84 -15.21 4.09
C VAL A 19 7.03 -14.96 5.36
N ASP A 20 7.54 -15.34 6.53
CA ASP A 20 6.83 -15.14 7.80
C ASP A 20 7.25 -13.84 8.52
N SER A 21 7.54 -12.80 7.74
CA SER A 21 8.01 -11.51 8.25
C SER A 21 7.67 -10.36 7.31
N MET A 22 7.78 -9.14 7.85
CA MET A 22 7.67 -7.91 7.10
C MET A 22 8.53 -6.86 7.76
N ASP A 23 9.49 -6.33 7.02
CA ASP A 23 10.32 -5.22 7.44
C ASP A 23 9.62 -3.88 7.26
N ASP A 24 10.22 -2.87 7.88
CA ASP A 24 9.64 -1.53 7.91
C ASP A 24 9.58 -0.92 6.50
N ASP A 25 10.54 -1.21 5.63
CA ASP A 25 10.55 -0.70 4.25
C ASP A 25 9.29 -1.18 3.49
N LEU A 26 8.96 -2.48 3.56
CA LEU A 26 7.73 -3.00 2.97
C LEU A 26 6.47 -2.41 3.62
N LYS A 27 6.39 -2.44 4.96
CA LYS A 27 5.24 -1.93 5.71
C LYS A 27 4.97 -0.45 5.39
N ASN A 28 6.01 0.38 5.34
CA ASN A 28 5.93 1.79 5.01
C ASN A 28 5.42 2.02 3.58
N ARG A 29 5.91 1.24 2.62
CA ARG A 29 5.49 1.39 1.21
C ARG A 29 4.03 0.98 1.00
N LEU A 30 3.56 -0.06 1.67
CA LEU A 30 2.13 -0.43 1.66
C LEU A 30 1.26 0.66 2.28
N TRP A 31 1.69 1.25 3.41
CA TRP A 31 0.99 2.41 4.00
C TRP A 31 0.91 3.59 3.04
N ASN A 32 2.00 3.89 2.33
CA ASN A 32 2.02 4.98 1.35
C ASN A 32 1.08 4.71 0.18
N ALA A 33 1.00 3.46 -0.30
CA ALA A 33 0.02 3.08 -1.31
C ALA A 33 -1.43 3.32 -0.83
N LEU A 34 -1.74 2.94 0.42
CA LEU A 34 -3.06 3.21 1.02
C LEU A 34 -3.35 4.72 1.09
N THR A 35 -2.33 5.50 1.43
CA THR A 35 -2.42 6.96 1.52
C THR A 35 -2.76 7.59 0.17
N MET A 36 -2.01 7.22 -0.87
CA MET A 36 -2.17 7.76 -2.22
C MET A 36 -3.53 7.40 -2.85
N PHE A 37 -4.03 6.20 -2.58
CA PHE A 37 -5.24 5.67 -3.23
C PHE A 37 -6.52 5.94 -2.45
N TYR A 38 -6.46 6.00 -1.12
CA TYR A 38 -7.64 6.08 -0.26
C TYR A 38 -7.62 7.28 0.66
N TRP A 39 -6.58 7.44 1.50
CA TRP A 39 -6.60 8.42 2.59
C TRP A 39 -6.61 9.87 2.09
N ASP A 40 -5.79 10.19 1.08
CA ASP A 40 -5.74 11.53 0.48
C ASP A 40 -6.97 11.84 -0.40
N LYS A 41 -7.84 10.85 -0.62
CA LYS A 41 -9.07 10.97 -1.42
C LYS A 41 -10.32 11.13 -0.57
N VAL A 42 -10.19 11.13 0.75
CA VAL A 42 -11.33 11.32 1.66
C VAL A 42 -11.82 12.75 1.59
N GLU A 43 -13.09 12.91 1.20
CA GLU A 43 -13.76 14.20 1.23
C GLU A 43 -14.20 14.53 2.66
N VAL A 44 -13.88 15.75 3.10
CA VAL A 44 -14.28 16.27 4.41
C VAL A 44 -15.15 17.50 4.29
N ILE A 45 -16.08 17.66 5.24
CA ILE A 45 -16.84 18.90 5.42
C ILE A 45 -15.86 19.97 5.89
N LYS A 46 -15.71 21.04 5.11
CA LYS A 46 -14.72 22.11 5.34
C LYS A 46 -14.76 22.68 6.76
N LEU A 47 -15.97 22.83 7.31
CA LEU A 47 -16.16 23.24 8.69
C LEU A 47 -16.06 21.99 9.59
N GLY A 48 -14.98 21.89 10.37
CA GLY A 48 -14.80 20.83 11.38
C GLY A 48 -14.12 19.55 10.89
N GLY A 49 -13.83 19.39 9.59
CA GLY A 49 -13.05 18.27 9.06
C GLY A 49 -13.72 16.91 9.20
N PHE A 50 -15.05 16.90 9.27
CA PHE A 50 -15.86 15.69 9.39
C PHE A 50 -15.86 14.90 8.10
N ILE A 51 -15.80 13.57 8.19
CA ILE A 51 -15.85 12.68 7.03
C ILE A 51 -17.21 12.83 6.33
N LYS A 52 -17.21 13.10 5.02
CA LYS A 52 -18.46 13.28 4.24
C LYS A 52 -19.17 11.96 3.98
N ASP A 53 -18.43 10.93 3.57
CA ASP A 53 -18.93 9.55 3.45
C ASP A 53 -18.19 8.66 4.45
N ILE A 54 -18.89 8.33 5.54
CA ILE A 54 -18.33 7.55 6.64
C ILE A 54 -18.45 6.04 6.40
N THR A 55 -19.24 5.61 5.40
CA THR A 55 -19.63 4.21 5.17
C THR A 55 -18.43 3.27 5.04
N PRO A 56 -17.39 3.57 4.22
CA PRO A 56 -16.23 2.68 4.09
C PRO A 56 -15.46 2.50 5.41
N PHE A 57 -15.46 3.54 6.26
CA PHE A 57 -14.78 3.53 7.55
C PHE A 57 -15.59 2.82 8.64
N GLN A 58 -16.92 2.91 8.58
CA GLN A 58 -17.79 2.09 9.43
C GLN A 58 -17.63 0.60 9.12
N LEU A 59 -17.54 0.23 7.83
CA LEU A 59 -17.23 -1.15 7.43
C LEU A 59 -15.86 -1.58 7.94
N LEU A 60 -14.84 -0.72 7.82
CA LEU A 60 -13.51 -0.99 8.37
C LEU A 60 -13.53 -1.22 9.88
N TRP A 61 -14.27 -0.40 10.63
CA TRP A 61 -14.40 -0.56 12.09
C TRP A 61 -15.13 -1.85 12.46
N ASN A 62 -16.24 -2.14 11.80
CA ASN A 62 -17.10 -3.26 12.12
C ASN A 62 -16.48 -4.61 11.71
N GLU A 63 -16.03 -4.73 10.45
CA GLU A 63 -15.64 -6.02 9.88
C GLU A 63 -14.17 -6.37 10.11
N HIS A 64 -13.27 -5.38 9.99
CA HIS A 64 -11.83 -5.62 10.12
C HIS A 64 -11.35 -5.36 11.55
N PHE A 65 -11.58 -4.16 12.11
CA PHE A 65 -11.14 -3.87 13.49
C PHE A 65 -11.98 -4.59 14.54
N ARG A 66 -13.23 -4.97 14.21
CA ARG A 66 -14.21 -5.56 15.14
C ARG A 66 -14.38 -4.70 16.40
N LYS A 67 -14.55 -3.40 16.18
CA LYS A 67 -14.69 -2.39 17.24
C LYS A 67 -16.04 -1.71 17.21
N PRO A 68 -16.53 -1.24 18.38
CA PRO A 68 -17.73 -0.41 18.45
C PRO A 68 -17.63 0.82 17.54
N LEU A 69 -18.71 1.12 16.80
CA LEU A 69 -18.72 2.23 15.86
C LEU A 69 -18.62 3.60 16.55
N ASP A 70 -19.04 3.69 17.81
CA ASP A 70 -18.98 4.88 18.66
C ASP A 70 -17.55 5.21 19.14
N GLU A 71 -16.59 4.28 19.04
CA GLU A 71 -15.16 4.59 19.23
C GLU A 71 -14.56 5.38 18.04
N MET A 72 -15.20 5.32 16.87
CA MET A 72 -14.70 6.00 15.68
C MET A 72 -14.95 7.50 15.77
N HIS A 73 -13.89 8.28 15.56
CA HIS A 73 -13.99 9.73 15.65
C HIS A 73 -14.61 10.32 14.37
N PRO A 74 -15.57 11.26 14.44
CA PRO A 74 -16.22 11.79 13.24
C PRO A 74 -15.30 12.69 12.39
N ASN A 75 -14.27 13.31 13.00
CA ASN A 75 -13.21 14.05 12.30
C ASN A 75 -12.21 13.10 11.61
N TRP A 76 -11.91 13.37 10.34
CA TRP A 76 -11.05 12.53 9.51
C TRP A 76 -9.61 12.42 10.03
N VAL A 77 -9.00 13.53 10.48
CA VAL A 77 -7.61 13.53 10.97
C VAL A 77 -7.47 12.60 12.16
N GLN A 78 -8.41 12.66 13.11
CA GLN A 78 -8.42 11.78 14.28
C GLN A 78 -8.65 10.32 13.89
N THR A 79 -9.57 10.04 12.97
CA THR A 79 -9.81 8.68 12.48
C THR A 79 -8.61 8.11 11.74
N LEU A 80 -7.94 8.90 10.90
CA LEU A 80 -6.73 8.48 10.20
C LEU A 80 -5.58 8.21 11.18
N LEU A 81 -5.45 8.99 12.25
CA LEU A 81 -4.46 8.72 13.32
C LEU A 81 -4.72 7.38 14.00
N GLN A 82 -5.98 7.04 14.28
CA GLN A 82 -6.34 5.73 14.84
C GLN A 82 -6.02 4.59 13.88
N ILE A 83 -6.40 4.72 12.60
CA ILE A 83 -6.08 3.74 11.55
C ILE A 83 -4.57 3.53 11.45
N ARG A 84 -3.80 4.63 11.40
CA ARG A 84 -2.33 4.59 11.31
C ARG A 84 -1.72 3.89 12.52
N HIS A 85 -2.17 4.24 13.72
CA HIS A 85 -1.65 3.63 14.95
C HIS A 85 -1.86 2.11 14.95
N ARG A 86 -3.05 1.64 14.53
CA ARG A 86 -3.32 0.20 14.39
C ARG A 86 -2.41 -0.44 13.34
N PHE A 87 -2.35 0.13 12.14
CA PHE A 87 -1.57 -0.40 11.02
C PHE A 87 -0.10 -0.63 11.37
N PHE A 88 0.55 0.33 12.03
CA PHE A 88 1.97 0.19 12.35
C PHE A 88 2.24 -0.78 13.50
N ASN A 89 1.26 -1.01 14.37
CA ASN A 89 1.33 -2.00 15.45
C ASN A 89 0.99 -3.43 15.01
N TYR A 90 0.51 -3.63 13.79
CA TYR A 90 0.20 -4.95 13.26
C TYR A 90 1.44 -5.83 13.07
N LYS A 91 1.24 -7.13 13.28
CA LYS A 91 2.13 -8.18 12.80
C LYS A 91 2.08 -8.22 11.26
N TRP A 92 3.07 -8.87 10.65
CA TRP A 92 3.20 -8.91 9.20
C TRP A 92 1.94 -9.43 8.49
N ASN A 93 1.29 -10.47 9.05
CA ASN A 93 0.10 -11.08 8.48
C ASN A 93 -1.13 -10.17 8.62
N GLU A 94 -1.26 -9.48 9.74
CA GLU A 94 -2.36 -8.52 9.99
C GLU A 94 -2.28 -7.31 9.04
N VAL A 95 -1.07 -6.92 8.60
CA VAL A 95 -0.91 -5.91 7.54
C VAL A 95 -1.49 -6.40 6.23
N TYR A 96 -1.27 -7.67 5.86
CA TYR A 96 -1.85 -8.23 4.65
C TYR A 96 -3.38 -8.34 4.75
N ASP A 97 -3.91 -8.81 5.88
CA ASP A 97 -5.36 -8.84 6.13
C ASP A 97 -5.99 -7.45 5.96
N PHE A 98 -5.33 -6.40 6.47
CA PHE A 98 -5.79 -5.02 6.35
C PHE A 98 -5.75 -4.53 4.89
N VAL A 99 -4.65 -4.78 4.19
CA VAL A 99 -4.45 -4.35 2.80
C VAL A 99 -5.44 -5.05 1.87
N GLU A 100 -5.67 -6.34 2.05
CA GLU A 100 -6.73 -7.09 1.35
C GLU A 100 -8.12 -6.52 1.62
N PHE A 101 -8.44 -6.25 2.89
CA PHE A 101 -9.74 -5.72 3.27
C PHE A 101 -10.01 -4.40 2.53
N VAL A 102 -9.07 -3.46 2.58
CA VAL A 102 -9.23 -2.15 1.93
C VAL A 102 -9.40 -2.31 0.42
N ALA A 103 -8.56 -3.12 -0.22
CA ALA A 103 -8.61 -3.35 -1.66
C ALA A 103 -9.94 -3.95 -2.14
N ASN A 104 -10.58 -4.78 -1.31
CA ASN A 104 -11.82 -5.46 -1.71
C ASN A 104 -13.10 -4.71 -1.32
N ARG A 105 -13.10 -4.01 -0.17
CA ARG A 105 -14.30 -3.44 0.45
C ARG A 105 -14.53 -1.97 0.11
N PHE A 106 -13.52 -1.22 -0.30
CA PHE A 106 -13.73 0.18 -0.68
C PHE A 106 -14.52 0.30 -1.99
N PRO A 107 -15.37 1.34 -2.14
CA PRO A 107 -16.43 1.36 -3.17
C PRO A 107 -15.92 1.52 -4.61
N ASN A 108 -14.72 2.06 -4.82
CA ASN A 108 -14.22 2.42 -6.14
C ASN A 108 -13.39 1.29 -6.77
N LYS A 109 -14.04 0.43 -7.57
CA LYS A 109 -13.38 -0.73 -8.20
C LYS A 109 -12.18 -0.37 -9.11
N PRO A 110 -12.25 0.64 -10.01
CA PRO A 110 -11.07 1.06 -10.77
C PRO A 110 -9.87 1.48 -9.91
N VAL A 111 -10.12 2.24 -8.83
CA VAL A 111 -9.09 2.64 -7.87
C VAL A 111 -8.50 1.41 -7.16
N ASN A 112 -9.35 0.47 -6.75
CA ASN A 112 -8.92 -0.77 -6.10
C ASN A 112 -8.03 -1.64 -6.99
N SER A 113 -8.39 -1.80 -8.27
CA SER A 113 -7.58 -2.57 -9.22
C SER A 113 -6.19 -1.93 -9.40
N ALA A 114 -6.14 -0.60 -9.54
CA ALA A 114 -4.88 0.12 -9.66
C ALA A 114 -4.04 0.07 -8.35
N PHE A 115 -4.69 0.07 -7.19
CA PHE A 115 -4.05 -0.13 -5.89
C PHE A 115 -3.41 -1.52 -5.78
N MET A 116 -4.12 -2.58 -6.16
CA MET A 116 -3.60 -3.95 -6.16
C MET A 116 -2.38 -4.10 -7.08
N VAL A 117 -2.40 -3.47 -8.27
CA VAL A 117 -1.25 -3.44 -9.19
C VAL A 117 -0.03 -2.77 -8.54
N LEU A 118 -0.21 -1.63 -7.87
CA LEU A 118 0.88 -0.97 -7.15
C LEU A 118 1.37 -1.83 -5.97
N CYS A 119 0.48 -2.48 -5.23
CA CYS A 119 0.86 -3.40 -4.15
C CYS A 119 1.72 -4.53 -4.68
N ASN A 120 1.38 -5.15 -5.80
CA ASN A 120 2.21 -6.19 -6.42
C ASN A 120 3.60 -5.70 -6.83
N PHE A 121 3.70 -4.48 -7.35
CA PHE A 121 5.00 -3.85 -7.61
C PHE A 121 5.83 -3.66 -6.32
N ILE A 122 5.20 -3.19 -5.25
CA ILE A 122 5.86 -2.99 -3.94
C ILE A 122 6.30 -4.33 -3.36
N LEU A 123 5.40 -5.31 -3.28
CA LEU A 123 5.66 -6.64 -2.74
C LEU A 123 6.83 -7.32 -3.46
N LYS A 124 6.90 -7.15 -4.78
CA LYS A 124 8.04 -7.62 -5.58
C LYS A 124 9.35 -6.92 -5.23
N GLU A 125 9.37 -5.60 -5.30
CA GLU A 125 10.58 -4.80 -5.06
C GLU A 125 11.14 -4.98 -3.64
N GLU A 126 10.26 -5.25 -2.68
CA GLU A 126 10.61 -5.45 -1.28
C GLU A 126 10.83 -6.93 -0.91
N LEU A 127 10.93 -7.82 -1.91
CA LEU A 127 11.18 -9.26 -1.74
C LEU A 127 10.16 -9.97 -0.83
N SER A 128 8.89 -9.58 -0.87
CA SER A 128 7.81 -10.33 -0.24
C SER A 128 7.53 -11.63 -0.99
N ALA A 129 7.25 -12.70 -0.25
CA ALA A 129 6.80 -13.97 -0.80
C ALA A 129 5.35 -13.95 -1.32
N TYR A 130 4.61 -12.83 -1.18
CA TYR A 130 3.17 -12.79 -1.48
C TYR A 130 2.80 -11.82 -2.61
N ARG A 131 1.71 -12.09 -3.32
CA ARG A 131 1.11 -11.17 -4.31
C ARG A 131 -0.42 -11.20 -4.27
N PHE A 132 -1.03 -10.10 -4.67
CA PHE A 132 -2.44 -10.03 -5.02
C PHE A 132 -2.73 -10.84 -6.30
N VAL A 133 -3.65 -11.79 -6.18
CA VAL A 133 -4.24 -12.60 -7.26
C VAL A 133 -5.75 -12.69 -6.99
N GLY A 134 -6.57 -12.22 -7.94
CA GLY A 134 -8.04 -12.28 -7.79
C GLY A 134 -8.60 -11.51 -6.57
N GLY A 135 -7.87 -10.50 -6.09
CA GLY A 135 -8.23 -9.74 -4.87
C GLY A 135 -7.71 -10.33 -3.57
N LEU A 136 -7.01 -11.47 -3.59
CA LEU A 136 -6.41 -12.10 -2.40
C LEU A 136 -4.89 -12.07 -2.48
N ILE A 137 -4.24 -11.80 -1.36
CA ILE A 137 -2.79 -11.92 -1.15
C ILE A 137 -2.49 -13.40 -0.94
N THR A 138 -1.78 -13.98 -1.89
CA THR A 138 -1.43 -15.40 -1.93
C THR A 138 0.09 -15.56 -1.94
N PRO A 139 0.63 -16.61 -1.29
CA PRO A 139 2.04 -16.91 -1.39
C PRO A 139 2.36 -17.35 -2.82
N ILE A 140 3.47 -16.83 -3.35
CA ILE A 140 4.05 -17.29 -4.60
C ILE A 140 5.25 -18.15 -4.23
N THR A 141 5.10 -19.46 -4.40
CA THR A 141 6.04 -20.45 -3.86
C THR A 141 7.05 -20.96 -4.87
N THR A 142 6.82 -20.79 -6.19
CA THR A 142 7.74 -21.32 -7.20
C THR A 142 8.55 -20.24 -7.88
N GLN A 143 9.82 -20.55 -8.15
CA GLN A 143 10.72 -19.68 -8.90
C GLN A 143 10.21 -19.48 -10.33
N GLU A 144 9.50 -20.46 -10.90
CA GLU A 144 8.81 -20.33 -12.20
C GLU A 144 7.70 -19.28 -12.16
N GLU A 145 6.80 -19.32 -11.15
CA GLU A 145 5.75 -18.30 -10.98
C GLU A 145 6.34 -16.89 -10.81
N ILE A 146 7.44 -16.78 -10.06
CA ILE A 146 8.15 -15.51 -9.89
C ILE A 146 8.65 -15.01 -11.25
N THR A 147 9.34 -15.87 -12.01
CA THR A 147 9.98 -15.52 -13.29
C THR A 147 8.95 -15.16 -14.36
N GLU A 148 7.86 -15.92 -14.50
CA GLU A 148 6.77 -15.65 -15.44
C GLU A 148 6.08 -14.31 -15.13
N ILE A 149 5.90 -13.97 -13.85
CA ILE A 149 5.37 -12.67 -13.44
C ILE A 149 6.38 -11.55 -13.73
N GLU A 150 7.69 -11.78 -13.56
CA GLU A 150 8.71 -10.79 -13.93
C GLU A 150 8.67 -10.48 -15.43
N GLU A 151 8.54 -11.51 -16.27
CA GLU A 151 8.48 -11.40 -17.72
C GLU A 151 7.18 -10.74 -18.20
N ALA A 152 6.02 -11.15 -17.67
CA ALA A 152 4.73 -10.56 -18.03
C ALA A 152 4.63 -9.06 -17.67
N LEU A 153 5.26 -8.65 -16.57
CA LEU A 153 5.29 -7.24 -16.14
C LEU A 153 6.33 -6.41 -16.90
N SER A 154 7.42 -7.01 -17.40
CA SER A 154 8.36 -6.32 -18.31
C SER A 154 7.68 -5.84 -19.59
N LEU A 155 6.63 -6.56 -20.02
CA LEU A 155 5.82 -6.26 -21.20
C LEU A 155 4.68 -5.26 -20.92
N GLN A 156 4.31 -5.04 -19.65
CA GLN A 156 3.13 -4.27 -19.23
C GLN A 156 3.46 -2.97 -18.48
N TYR A 157 4.54 -2.25 -18.82
CA TYR A 157 4.72 -0.90 -18.27
C TYR A 157 3.99 0.18 -19.09
N PRO A 158 2.73 0.52 -18.74
CA PRO A 158 2.23 1.87 -18.88
C PRO A 158 1.71 2.40 -17.53
N LEU A 159 2.60 2.55 -16.54
CA LEU A 159 2.26 3.25 -15.29
C LEU A 159 2.29 4.77 -15.47
N LYS A 160 1.45 5.32 -16.36
CA LYS A 160 1.38 6.77 -16.63
C LYS A 160 1.17 7.63 -15.36
N PRO A 161 0.28 7.29 -14.41
CA PRO A 161 0.06 8.14 -13.23
C PRO A 161 1.21 8.11 -12.22
N VAL A 162 1.79 6.92 -11.96
CA VAL A 162 2.93 6.77 -11.03
C VAL A 162 4.20 7.34 -11.65
N ALA A 163 4.41 7.13 -12.94
CA ALA A 163 5.48 7.78 -13.69
C ALA A 163 5.35 9.31 -13.64
N ASN A 164 4.14 9.86 -13.75
CA ASN A 164 3.93 11.31 -13.63
C ASN A 164 4.30 11.83 -12.24
N HIS A 165 3.90 11.17 -11.15
CA HIS A 165 4.28 11.60 -9.80
C HIS A 165 5.80 11.49 -9.54
N ILE A 166 6.45 10.43 -10.03
CA ILE A 166 7.91 10.26 -9.90
C ILE A 166 8.65 11.25 -10.80
N ARG A 167 8.17 11.50 -12.01
CA ARG A 167 8.75 12.48 -12.95
C ARG A 167 8.62 13.89 -12.38
N SER A 168 7.48 14.27 -11.82
CA SER A 168 7.32 15.55 -11.12
C SER A 168 8.26 15.68 -9.92
N ALA A 169 8.47 14.62 -9.13
CA ALA A 169 9.43 14.63 -8.03
C ALA A 169 10.88 14.76 -8.51
N LEU A 170 11.23 14.16 -9.65
CA LEU A 170 12.56 14.26 -10.29
C LEU A 170 12.79 15.64 -10.94
N ASP A 171 11.77 16.20 -11.60
CA ASP A 171 11.83 17.53 -12.23
C ASP A 171 12.00 18.63 -11.16
N LEU A 172 11.31 18.51 -10.03
CA LEU A 172 11.49 19.41 -8.87
C LEU A 172 12.88 19.27 -8.21
N PHE A 173 13.53 18.11 -8.35
CA PHE A 173 14.88 17.89 -7.86
C PHE A 173 15.95 18.42 -8.82
N SER A 174 15.70 18.34 -10.13
CA SER A 174 16.58 18.88 -11.17
C SER A 174 16.53 20.41 -11.27
N ASN A 175 15.42 21.04 -10.85
CA ASN A 175 15.26 22.50 -10.78
C ASN A 175 15.89 23.13 -9.52
N ARG A 176 16.71 22.39 -8.78
CA ARG A 176 17.61 22.93 -7.75
C ARG A 176 19.04 22.98 -8.29
N LYS A 177 19.28 23.92 -9.19
CA LYS A 177 20.59 24.51 -9.46
C LYS A 177 20.43 26.01 -9.60
#